data_AF-A0AAW3YVN8-F1
#
_entry.id   AF-A0AAW3YVN8-F1
#
_cell.length_a   1.000
_cell.length_b   1.000
_cell.length_c   1.000
_cell.angle_alpha   90.00
_cell.angle_beta   90.00
_cell.angle_gamma   90.00
#
_symmetry.space_group_name_H-M   'P 1'
#
loop_
_entity.id
_entity.type
_entity.pdbx_description
1 polymer ?
#
loop_
_entity_poly.entity_id
_entity_poly.type
_entity_poly.pdbx_seq_one_letter_code
_entity_poly.pdbx_strand_id
1 'polypeptide(L)'
;AFYFRARLVDKSGNPSPWTDFVRGESSTDTRWIVQAAGDQFLTTEAGKRLEGQFDFTNEAIMENASLIGSVVQRQLKENGEMRAEILEVKTTQITDQKALAEKMEKVQADVGENAAAVQTKATAVFDAKGDGYAIYDIGAGVWYKDQFYKAGLAISTEVKNGQIETHFAVRANQFTVVNPTNGKSEPVFVIKNGQVFIKEAFLGTAVIDGAKIKDASITMAKIADGIRSDNWPHGGWNLPKSGAFEMKGAAGGARIAIDHTGLAVYDGSGTLRVKVGKI
;
A
#
# COMPACT_ATOMS: atom_id res chain seq x y z
N ALA A 1 17.75 -8.67 17.51
CA ALA A 1 17.60 -10.11 17.22
C ALA A 1 16.73 -10.71 18.30
N PHE A 2 15.70 -11.46 17.93
CA PHE A 2 14.84 -12.18 18.88
C PHE A 2 15.27 -13.64 18.92
N TYR A 3 15.20 -14.28 20.08
CA TYR A 3 15.55 -15.69 20.24
C TYR A 3 14.32 -16.44 20.71
N PHE A 4 13.99 -17.52 20.02
CA PHE A 4 12.83 -18.33 20.32
C PHE A 4 13.27 -19.72 20.77
N ARG A 5 12.50 -20.31 21.68
CA ARG A 5 12.51 -21.73 21.96
C ARG A 5 11.09 -22.18 22.28
N ALA A 6 10.76 -23.41 21.94
CA ALA A 6 9.45 -23.99 22.19
C ALA A 6 9.57 -25.23 23.08
N ARG A 7 8.47 -25.63 23.70
CA ARG A 7 8.28 -26.96 24.29
C ARG A 7 6.83 -27.38 24.10
N LEU A 8 6.57 -28.67 24.05
CA LEU A 8 5.22 -29.20 24.01
C LEU A 8 4.73 -29.43 25.44
N VAL A 9 3.44 -29.26 25.66
CA VAL A 9 2.76 -29.64 26.92
C VAL A 9 1.63 -30.57 26.53
N ASP A 10 1.57 -31.76 27.12
CA ASP A 10 0.49 -32.69 26.85
C ASP A 10 -0.84 -32.21 27.49
N LYS A 11 -1.95 -32.88 27.14
CA LYS A 11 -3.29 -32.55 27.69
C LYS A 11 -3.42 -32.79 29.20
N SER A 12 -2.46 -33.49 29.81
CA SER A 12 -2.37 -33.75 31.24
C SER A 12 -1.48 -32.75 31.96
N GLY A 13 -0.91 -31.77 31.24
CA GLY A 13 -0.08 -30.70 31.78
C GLY A 13 1.41 -31.02 31.89
N ASN A 14 1.88 -32.17 31.39
CA ASN A 14 3.30 -32.52 31.46
C ASN A 14 4.09 -31.82 30.35
N PRO A 15 5.13 -31.03 30.68
CA PRO A 15 5.94 -30.34 29.70
C PRO A 15 7.10 -31.21 29.19
N SER A 16 7.38 -31.14 27.89
CA SER A 16 8.61 -31.65 27.28
C SER A 16 9.83 -30.78 27.63
N PRO A 17 11.05 -31.28 27.38
CA PRO A 17 12.23 -30.44 27.31
C PRO A 17 12.04 -29.27 26.31
N TRP A 18 12.71 -28.17 26.58
CA TRP A 18 12.79 -27.04 25.67
C TRP A 18 13.67 -27.36 24.47
N THR A 19 13.32 -26.85 23.30
CA THR A 19 14.22 -26.84 22.14
C THR A 19 15.40 -25.91 22.39
N ASP A 20 16.46 -26.08 21.60
CA ASP A 20 17.54 -25.10 21.54
C ASP A 20 17.03 -23.73 21.11
N PHE A 21 17.79 -22.69 21.48
CA PHE A 21 17.49 -21.33 21.07
C PHE A 21 17.72 -21.17 19.57
N VAL A 22 16.66 -20.84 18.84
CA VAL A 22 16.72 -20.48 17.43
C VAL A 22 16.78 -18.95 17.33
N ARG A 23 17.79 -18.44 16.62
CA ARG A 23 17.90 -17.01 16.32
C ARG A 23 16.84 -16.66 15.26
N GLY A 24 15.85 -15.88 15.66
CA GLY A 24 14.90 -15.28 14.74
C GLY A 24 15.49 -14.01 14.13
N GLU A 25 15.57 -13.99 12.80
CA GLU A 25 15.76 -12.75 12.05
C GLU A 25 14.40 -12.19 11.70
N SER A 26 14.18 -10.90 12.02
CA SER A 26 13.01 -10.19 11.51
C SER A 26 13.05 -10.24 9.99
N SER A 27 11.97 -10.67 9.36
CA SER A 27 11.87 -10.67 7.90
C SER A 27 12.19 -9.29 7.35
N THR A 28 13.13 -9.20 6.41
CA THR A 28 13.40 -7.97 5.64
C THR A 28 12.40 -7.80 4.50
N ASP A 29 11.58 -8.81 4.22
CA ASP A 29 10.51 -8.69 3.23
C ASP A 29 9.48 -7.68 3.74
N THR A 30 9.39 -6.52 3.09
CA THR A 30 8.43 -5.46 3.46
C THR A 30 7.09 -5.61 2.76
N ARG A 31 6.94 -6.58 1.83
CA ARG A 31 5.70 -6.76 1.06
C ARG A 31 4.50 -7.06 1.95
N TRP A 32 4.70 -7.85 3.02
CA TRP A 32 3.64 -8.13 3.98
C TRP A 32 3.21 -6.88 4.76
N ILE A 33 4.07 -5.87 4.94
CA ILE A 33 3.72 -4.67 5.69
C ILE A 33 2.70 -3.84 4.91
N VAL A 34 2.95 -3.63 3.61
CA VAL A 34 2.02 -2.89 2.74
C VAL A 34 0.68 -3.63 2.65
N GLN A 35 0.73 -4.94 2.46
CA GLN A 35 -0.48 -5.75 2.40
C GLN A 35 -1.23 -5.75 3.74
N ALA A 36 -0.56 -6.01 4.86
CA ALA A 36 -1.19 -6.03 6.18
C ALA A 36 -1.79 -4.68 6.58
N ALA A 37 -1.10 -3.57 6.27
CA ALA A 37 -1.64 -2.23 6.49
C ALA A 37 -2.88 -1.95 5.63
N GLY A 38 -2.87 -2.38 4.36
CA GLY A 38 -4.03 -2.30 3.47
C GLY A 38 -5.20 -3.15 3.97
N ASP A 39 -4.95 -4.41 4.31
CA ASP A 39 -5.96 -5.35 4.82
C ASP A 39 -6.58 -4.84 6.13
N GLN A 40 -5.77 -4.30 7.05
CA GLN A 40 -6.27 -3.66 8.27
C GLN A 40 -7.22 -2.50 7.95
N PHE A 41 -6.82 -1.59 7.05
CA PHE A 41 -7.69 -0.47 6.65
C PHE A 41 -9.01 -0.96 6.06
N LEU A 42 -8.99 -1.99 5.20
CA LEU A 42 -10.21 -2.52 4.57
C LEU A 42 -11.22 -3.10 5.59
N THR A 43 -10.78 -3.44 6.81
CA THR A 43 -11.69 -3.87 7.89
C THR A 43 -12.37 -2.72 8.66
N THR A 44 -11.88 -1.49 8.51
CA THR A 44 -12.47 -0.29 9.13
C THR A 44 -13.81 0.07 8.49
N GLU A 45 -14.60 0.93 9.15
CA GLU A 45 -15.85 1.41 8.54
C GLU A 45 -15.59 2.24 7.28
N ALA A 46 -14.50 3.01 7.25
CA ALA A 46 -14.07 3.74 6.06
C ALA A 46 -13.66 2.81 4.91
N GLY A 47 -12.90 1.76 5.19
CA GLY A 47 -12.49 0.76 4.21
C GLY A 47 -13.68 0.03 3.57
N LYS A 48 -14.65 -0.39 4.40
CA LYS A 48 -15.90 -1.00 3.91
C LYS A 48 -16.69 -0.04 3.02
N ARG A 49 -16.80 1.24 3.38
CA ARG A 49 -17.48 2.26 2.56
C ARG A 49 -16.77 2.52 1.24
N LEU A 50 -15.43 2.52 1.26
CA LEU A 50 -14.63 2.67 0.06
C LEU A 50 -14.84 1.53 -0.93
N GLU A 51 -14.94 0.28 -0.45
CA GLU A 51 -15.19 -0.90 -1.29
C GLU A 51 -16.66 -1.16 -1.62
N GLY A 52 -17.59 -0.64 -0.81
CA GLY A 52 -19.03 -0.86 -0.97
C GLY A 52 -19.56 -0.42 -2.34
N GLN A 53 -20.59 -1.12 -2.84
CA GLN A 53 -21.27 -0.75 -4.09
C GLN A 53 -22.26 0.40 -3.86
N PHE A 54 -22.65 1.09 -4.93
CA PHE A 54 -23.83 1.95 -4.86
C PHE A 54 -25.09 1.10 -4.94
N ASP A 55 -26.02 1.37 -4.04
CA ASP A 55 -27.41 1.01 -4.26
C ASP A 55 -27.98 2.03 -5.25
N PHE A 56 -28.29 1.61 -6.48
CA PHE A 56 -28.92 2.47 -7.50
C PHE A 56 -30.43 2.60 -7.32
N THR A 57 -31.02 1.86 -6.35
CA THR A 57 -32.43 1.95 -6.00
C THR A 57 -32.62 2.93 -4.85
N ASN A 58 -33.13 4.13 -5.17
CA ASN A 58 -33.32 5.18 -4.17
C ASN A 58 -34.52 4.91 -3.25
N GLU A 59 -35.41 4.01 -3.65
CA GLU A 59 -36.60 3.61 -2.90
C GLU A 59 -36.23 2.93 -1.57
N ALA A 60 -35.25 2.03 -1.57
CA ALA A 60 -34.77 1.36 -0.35
C ALA A 60 -34.12 2.34 0.63
N ILE A 61 -33.40 3.34 0.10
CA ILE A 61 -32.81 4.41 0.89
C ILE A 61 -33.90 5.26 1.56
N MET A 62 -34.92 5.64 0.78
CA MET A 62 -36.04 6.46 1.28
C MET A 62 -36.90 5.71 2.30
N GLU A 63 -37.15 4.42 2.10
CA GLU A 63 -37.87 3.57 3.05
C GLU A 63 -37.15 3.53 4.40
N ASN A 64 -35.85 3.24 4.38
CA ASN A 64 -35.02 3.25 5.59
C ASN A 64 -34.99 4.63 6.26
N ALA A 65 -34.87 5.70 5.47
CA ALA A 65 -34.91 7.08 5.96
C ALA A 65 -36.26 7.41 6.64
N SER A 66 -37.37 6.95 6.07
CA SER A 66 -38.70 7.10 6.66
C SER A 66 -38.83 6.35 7.98
N LEU A 67 -38.29 5.13 8.09
CA LEU A 67 -38.37 4.31 9.30
C LEU A 67 -37.64 4.94 10.49
N ILE A 68 -36.53 5.63 10.23
CA ILE A 68 -35.70 6.24 11.29
C ILE A 68 -35.98 7.74 11.50
N GLY A 69 -36.99 8.29 10.82
CA GLY A 69 -37.40 9.69 10.98
C GLY A 69 -36.44 10.71 10.38
N SER A 70 -35.69 10.34 9.34
CA SER A 70 -34.79 11.23 8.62
C SER A 70 -35.53 12.29 7.81
N VAL A 71 -34.86 13.41 7.55
CA VAL A 71 -35.33 14.40 6.58
C VAL A 71 -34.86 13.99 5.19
N VAL A 72 -35.81 13.80 4.27
CA VAL A 72 -35.54 13.42 2.87
C VAL A 72 -35.94 14.57 1.95
N GLN A 73 -35.03 14.97 1.07
CA GLN A 73 -35.29 15.90 -0.03
C GLN A 73 -34.99 15.19 -1.34
N ARG A 74 -35.94 15.23 -2.28
CA ARG A 74 -35.86 14.48 -3.53
C ARG A 74 -36.31 15.34 -4.70
N GLN A 75 -35.55 15.29 -5.77
CA GLN A 75 -35.93 15.81 -7.08
C GLN A 75 -35.79 14.69 -8.10
N LEU A 76 -36.89 14.32 -8.76
CA LEU A 76 -36.95 13.27 -9.76
C LEU A 76 -37.56 13.83 -11.04
N LYS A 77 -36.98 13.47 -12.19
CA LYS A 77 -37.62 13.62 -13.49
C LYS A 77 -37.47 12.33 -14.30
N GLU A 78 -38.57 11.88 -14.88
CA GLU A 78 -38.62 10.66 -15.68
C GLU A 78 -39.21 10.95 -17.07
N ASN A 79 -38.71 10.24 -18.09
CA ASN A 79 -39.24 10.27 -19.45
C ASN A 79 -38.97 8.92 -20.13
N GLY A 80 -39.97 8.03 -20.14
CA GLY A 80 -39.78 6.65 -20.60
C GLY A 80 -38.80 5.92 -19.70
N GLU A 81 -37.75 5.34 -20.28
CA GLU A 81 -36.68 4.63 -19.57
C GLU A 81 -35.58 5.55 -19.00
N MET A 82 -35.70 6.86 -19.19
CA MET A 82 -34.73 7.83 -18.67
C MET A 82 -35.17 8.36 -17.31
N ARG A 83 -34.25 8.33 -16.35
CA ARG A 83 -34.44 8.88 -15.00
C ARG A 83 -33.28 9.81 -14.65
N ALA A 84 -33.59 10.96 -14.07
CA ALA A 84 -32.60 11.86 -13.49
C ALA A 84 -33.06 12.23 -12.08
N GLU A 85 -32.19 12.06 -11.10
CA GLU A 85 -32.56 12.17 -9.70
C GLU A 85 -31.47 12.79 -8.84
N ILE A 86 -31.90 13.64 -7.91
CA ILE A 86 -31.10 14.14 -6.80
C ILE A 86 -31.82 13.77 -5.51
N LEU A 87 -31.10 13.12 -4.60
CA LEU A 87 -31.59 12.69 -3.30
C LEU A 87 -30.66 13.20 -2.20
N GLU A 88 -31.22 13.83 -1.18
CA GLU A 88 -30.51 14.24 0.03
C GLU A 88 -31.24 13.67 1.25
N VAL A 89 -30.49 12.99 2.12
CA VAL A 89 -30.99 12.39 3.37
C VAL A 89 -30.17 12.92 4.54
N LYS A 90 -30.87 13.44 5.56
CA LYS A 90 -30.28 13.93 6.80
C LYS A 90 -30.84 13.15 7.97
N THR A 91 -29.96 12.60 8.79
CA THR A 91 -30.32 11.79 9.94
C THR A 91 -29.60 12.34 11.17
N THR A 92 -30.34 12.53 12.25
CA THR A 92 -29.80 12.75 13.59
C THR A 92 -30.49 11.80 14.54
N GLN A 93 -29.73 11.06 15.32
CA GLN A 93 -30.28 10.10 16.27
C GLN A 93 -29.49 10.17 17.58
N ILE A 94 -30.22 10.23 18.68
CA ILE A 94 -29.68 10.08 20.03
C ILE A 94 -30.39 8.91 20.68
N THR A 95 -29.61 8.03 21.30
CA THR A 95 -30.07 6.89 22.12
C THR A 95 -29.23 6.83 23.39
N ASP A 96 -29.58 5.95 24.32
CA ASP A 96 -28.78 5.72 25.54
C ASP A 96 -27.35 5.23 25.25
N GLN A 97 -27.10 4.71 24.04
CA GLN A 97 -25.82 4.10 23.68
C GLN A 97 -25.00 4.94 22.70
N LYS A 98 -25.61 5.86 21.94
CA LYS A 98 -24.90 6.61 20.88
C LYS A 98 -25.58 7.93 20.50
N ALA A 99 -24.74 8.86 20.04
CA ALA A 99 -25.11 10.04 19.27
C ALA A 99 -24.63 9.87 17.81
N LEU A 100 -25.53 10.09 16.85
CA LEU A 100 -25.31 9.94 15.42
C LEU A 100 -25.77 11.20 14.70
N ALA A 101 -24.92 11.71 13.81
CA ALA A 101 -25.29 12.65 12.76
C ALA A 101 -24.80 12.11 11.42
N GLU A 102 -25.69 12.06 10.43
CA GLU A 102 -25.39 11.57 9.10
C GLU A 102 -26.05 12.45 8.03
N LYS A 103 -25.30 12.72 6.97
CA LYS A 103 -25.79 13.38 5.76
C LYS A 103 -25.34 12.56 4.56
N MET A 104 -26.26 12.28 3.66
CA MET A 104 -25.97 11.63 2.38
C MET A 104 -26.62 12.42 1.25
N GLU A 105 -25.86 12.64 0.18
CA GLU A 105 -26.34 13.23 -1.06
C GLU A 105 -26.01 12.29 -2.21
N LYS A 106 -26.95 12.11 -3.13
CA LYS A 106 -26.80 11.27 -4.30
C LYS A 106 -27.36 11.97 -5.53
N VAL A 107 -26.57 11.97 -6.59
CA VAL A 107 -26.93 12.48 -7.92
C VAL A 107 -26.84 11.30 -8.87
N GLN A 108 -27.94 10.97 -9.55
CA GLN A 108 -28.06 9.79 -10.38
C GLN A 108 -28.73 10.10 -11.72
N ALA A 109 -28.27 9.42 -12.77
CA ALA A 109 -28.91 9.41 -14.08
C ALA A 109 -28.92 7.98 -14.63
N ASP A 110 -30.08 7.55 -15.14
CA ASP A 110 -30.32 6.21 -15.66
C ASP A 110 -30.91 6.29 -17.08
N VAL A 111 -30.54 5.32 -17.91
CA VAL A 111 -31.12 5.09 -19.25
C VAL A 111 -31.20 3.58 -19.50
N GLY A 112 -32.41 3.03 -19.43
CA GLY A 112 -32.61 1.59 -19.53
C GLY A 112 -31.88 0.86 -18.39
N GLU A 113 -30.97 -0.04 -18.72
CA GLU A 113 -30.15 -0.80 -17.76
C GLU A 113 -28.85 -0.09 -17.33
N ASN A 114 -28.50 1.02 -17.96
CA ASN A 114 -27.28 1.76 -17.63
C ASN A 114 -27.57 2.86 -16.62
N ALA A 115 -26.67 3.03 -15.67
CA ALA A 115 -26.80 4.04 -14.63
C ALA A 115 -25.45 4.69 -14.33
N ALA A 116 -25.47 5.97 -13.97
CA ALA A 116 -24.32 6.69 -13.43
C ALA A 116 -24.75 7.42 -12.17
N ALA A 117 -23.94 7.33 -11.11
CA ALA A 117 -24.22 8.00 -9.86
C ALA A 117 -22.96 8.55 -9.20
N VAL A 118 -23.13 9.68 -8.53
CA VAL A 118 -22.20 10.21 -7.54
C VAL A 118 -22.90 10.23 -6.20
N GLN A 119 -22.24 9.71 -5.17
CA GLN A 119 -22.76 9.74 -3.81
C GLN A 119 -21.70 10.35 -2.89
N THR A 120 -22.13 11.26 -2.03
CA THR A 120 -21.33 11.76 -0.91
C THR A 120 -22.00 11.39 0.39
N LYS A 121 -21.22 10.99 1.39
CA LYS A 121 -21.73 10.62 2.70
C LYS A 121 -20.81 11.14 3.79
N ALA A 122 -21.39 11.84 4.76
CA ALA A 122 -20.74 12.29 5.97
C ALA A 122 -21.42 11.62 7.17
N THR A 123 -20.66 10.96 8.03
CA THR A 123 -21.17 10.34 9.26
C THR A 123 -20.28 10.72 10.42
N ALA A 124 -20.88 11.18 11.51
CA ALA A 124 -20.23 11.34 12.81
C ALA A 124 -21.00 10.52 13.85
N VAL A 125 -20.28 9.66 14.56
CA VAL A 125 -20.81 8.81 15.63
C VAL A 125 -19.90 8.87 16.83
N PHE A 126 -20.51 8.95 18.01
CA PHE A 126 -19.87 8.62 19.27
C PHE A 126 -20.82 7.76 20.10
N ASP A 127 -20.27 6.76 20.76
CA ASP A 127 -20.98 5.88 21.66
C ASP A 127 -20.72 6.22 23.15
N ALA A 128 -21.53 5.65 24.03
CA ALA A 128 -21.44 5.87 25.47
C ALA A 128 -20.15 5.32 26.11
N LYS A 129 -19.38 4.49 25.39
CA LYS A 129 -18.08 3.96 25.84
C LYS A 129 -16.92 4.88 25.46
N GLY A 130 -17.18 5.92 24.66
CA GLY A 130 -16.18 6.84 24.14
C GLY A 130 -15.53 6.38 22.84
N ASP A 131 -16.04 5.31 22.23
CA ASP A 131 -15.66 4.91 20.88
C ASP A 131 -16.47 5.71 19.86
N GLY A 132 -15.89 5.98 18.70
CA GLY A 132 -16.53 6.84 17.73
C GLY A 132 -15.74 6.99 16.44
N TYR A 133 -16.37 7.57 15.44
CA TYR A 133 -15.71 7.90 14.20
C TYR A 133 -16.37 9.08 13.51
N ALA A 134 -15.57 9.79 12.72
CA ALA A 134 -16.02 10.70 11.69
C ALA A 134 -15.53 10.17 10.34
N ILE A 135 -16.45 9.98 9.39
CA ILE A 135 -16.14 9.52 8.04
C ILE A 135 -16.76 10.47 7.05
N TYR A 136 -15.97 10.91 6.08
CA TYR A 136 -16.44 11.57 4.87
C TYR A 136 -15.99 10.74 3.67
N ASP A 137 -16.96 10.27 2.88
CA ASP A 137 -16.69 9.49 1.68
C ASP A 137 -17.41 10.07 0.46
N ILE A 138 -16.74 9.96 -0.69
CA ILE A 138 -17.28 10.29 -2.00
C ILE A 138 -17.02 9.08 -2.89
N GLY A 139 -18.00 8.71 -3.70
CA GLY A 139 -17.72 7.86 -4.84
C GLY A 139 -18.49 8.25 -6.09
N ALA A 140 -17.93 7.83 -7.21
CA ALA A 140 -18.56 7.92 -8.52
C ALA A 140 -18.57 6.53 -9.13
N GLY A 141 -19.68 6.16 -9.76
CA GLY A 141 -19.88 4.80 -10.23
C GLY A 141 -20.84 4.71 -11.38
N VAL A 142 -20.62 3.68 -12.19
CA VAL A 142 -21.36 3.43 -13.42
C VAL A 142 -21.75 1.96 -13.46
N TRP A 143 -23.02 1.70 -13.74
CA TRP A 143 -23.50 0.42 -14.24
C TRP A 143 -23.51 0.46 -15.76
N TYR A 144 -22.77 -0.45 -16.37
CA TYR A 144 -22.70 -0.57 -17.82
C TYR A 144 -22.47 -2.02 -18.21
N LYS A 145 -23.33 -2.55 -19.09
CA LYS A 145 -23.28 -3.96 -19.55
C LYS A 145 -23.22 -4.96 -18.38
N ASP A 146 -24.19 -4.86 -17.46
CA ASP A 146 -24.33 -5.73 -16.28
C ASP A 146 -23.12 -5.72 -15.32
N GLN A 147 -22.23 -4.73 -15.45
CA GLN A 147 -21.04 -4.61 -14.62
C GLN A 147 -20.97 -3.24 -13.95
N PHE A 148 -20.68 -3.27 -12.66
CA PHE A 148 -20.46 -2.10 -11.84
C PHE A 148 -18.98 -1.68 -11.83
N TYR A 149 -18.75 -0.38 -12.03
CA TYR A 149 -17.44 0.25 -11.92
C TYR A 149 -17.52 1.40 -10.92
N LYS A 150 -16.48 1.55 -10.07
CA LYS A 150 -16.42 2.59 -9.03
C LYS A 150 -15.03 3.21 -8.93
N ALA A 151 -15.01 4.52 -8.70
CA ALA A 151 -13.89 5.22 -8.08
C ALA A 151 -14.38 5.89 -6.79
N GLY A 152 -13.51 6.06 -5.80
CA GLY A 152 -13.90 6.67 -4.54
C GLY A 152 -12.75 7.19 -3.69
N LEU A 153 -13.13 8.03 -2.74
CA LEU A 153 -12.30 8.61 -1.69
C LEU A 153 -13.00 8.38 -0.35
N ALA A 154 -12.23 8.01 0.68
CA ALA A 154 -12.70 7.98 2.06
C ALA A 154 -11.68 8.68 2.96
N ILE A 155 -12.16 9.58 3.81
CA ILE A 155 -11.38 10.24 4.86
C ILE A 155 -12.05 9.88 6.18
N SER A 156 -11.28 9.37 7.14
CA SER A 156 -11.82 9.05 8.45
C SER A 156 -10.87 9.29 9.59
N THR A 157 -11.46 9.51 10.76
CA THR A 157 -10.80 9.45 12.06
C THR A 157 -11.66 8.58 12.95
N GLU A 158 -11.04 7.57 13.56
CA GLU A 158 -11.71 6.58 14.41
C GLU A 158 -11.01 6.55 15.77
N VAL A 159 -11.80 6.50 16.84
CA VAL A 159 -11.32 6.19 18.19
C VAL A 159 -11.93 4.87 18.62
N LYS A 160 -11.07 3.92 18.99
CA LYS A 160 -11.47 2.60 19.44
C LYS A 160 -10.61 2.17 20.61
N ASN A 161 -11.22 1.90 21.76
CA ASN A 161 -10.54 1.57 23.01
C ASN A 161 -9.45 2.61 23.37
N GLY A 162 -9.72 3.90 23.14
CA GLY A 162 -8.79 5.00 23.40
C GLY A 162 -7.62 5.13 22.42
N GLN A 163 -7.53 4.28 21.40
CA GLN A 163 -6.56 4.43 20.31
C GLN A 163 -7.20 5.20 19.16
N ILE A 164 -6.45 6.15 18.61
CA ILE A 164 -6.90 6.98 17.48
C ILE A 164 -6.21 6.48 16.21
N GLU A 165 -7.01 6.21 15.18
CA GLU A 165 -6.54 5.94 13.83
C GLU A 165 -7.12 6.98 12.87
N THR A 166 -6.31 7.44 11.92
CA THR A 166 -6.72 8.40 10.88
C THR A 166 -6.40 7.82 9.52
N HIS A 167 -7.36 7.87 8.61
CA HIS A 167 -7.26 7.26 7.28
C HIS A 167 -7.58 8.28 6.19
N PHE A 168 -6.83 8.21 5.10
CA PHE A 168 -7.14 8.85 3.83
C PHE A 168 -6.89 7.82 2.73
N ALA A 169 -7.94 7.38 2.06
CA ALA A 169 -7.87 6.28 1.13
C ALA A 169 -8.55 6.62 -0.19
N VAL A 170 -7.94 6.14 -1.28
CA VAL A 170 -8.41 6.35 -2.65
C VAL A 170 -8.52 4.99 -3.32
N ARG A 171 -9.66 4.74 -3.96
CA ARG A 171 -9.92 3.56 -4.80
C ARG A 171 -10.12 4.01 -6.23
N ALA A 172 -9.20 3.64 -7.12
CA ALA A 172 -9.31 3.90 -8.54
C ALA A 172 -8.38 2.99 -9.36
N ASN A 173 -8.74 2.73 -10.62
CA ASN A 173 -7.83 2.05 -11.57
C ASN A 173 -6.61 2.92 -11.91
N GLN A 174 -6.77 4.24 -11.86
CA GLN A 174 -5.70 5.22 -12.03
C GLN A 174 -5.92 6.42 -11.10
N PHE A 175 -4.90 6.77 -10.33
CA PHE A 175 -4.85 8.02 -9.56
C PHE A 175 -3.78 8.93 -10.16
N THR A 176 -4.10 10.20 -10.41
CA THR A 176 -3.20 11.12 -11.11
C THR A 176 -3.22 12.49 -10.46
N VAL A 177 -2.05 12.98 -10.05
CA VAL A 177 -1.85 14.35 -9.61
C VAL A 177 -1.27 15.14 -10.77
N VAL A 178 -1.92 16.24 -11.12
CA VAL A 178 -1.51 17.13 -12.21
C VAL A 178 -1.02 18.47 -11.66
N ASN A 179 0.02 19.03 -12.28
CA ASN A 179 0.48 20.38 -12.06
C ASN A 179 0.01 21.27 -13.23
N PRO A 180 -0.93 22.22 -13.01
CA PRO A 180 -1.39 23.14 -14.04
C PRO A 180 -0.40 24.30 -14.21
N THR A 181 0.70 24.10 -14.94
CA THR A 181 1.68 25.16 -15.23
C THR A 181 1.52 25.65 -16.66
N ASN A 182 1.45 26.98 -16.86
CA ASN A 182 1.34 27.61 -18.18
C ASN A 182 0.16 27.08 -19.04
N GLY A 183 -0.98 26.77 -18.42
CA GLY A 183 -2.17 26.27 -19.12
C GLY A 183 -2.08 24.80 -19.56
N LYS A 184 -1.02 24.07 -19.17
CA LYS A 184 -0.89 22.62 -19.41
C LYS A 184 -1.03 21.86 -18.10
N SER A 185 -1.81 20.78 -18.10
CA SER A 185 -1.93 19.86 -16.98
C SER A 185 -0.90 18.74 -17.11
N GLU A 186 0.27 18.92 -16.49
CA GLU A 186 1.33 17.90 -16.52
C GLU A 186 1.16 16.91 -15.36
N PRO A 187 1.09 15.59 -15.59
CA PRO A 187 1.06 14.62 -14.50
C PRO A 187 2.42 14.56 -13.79
N VAL A 188 2.42 14.73 -12.47
CA VAL A 188 3.62 14.68 -11.63
C VAL A 188 3.71 13.40 -10.79
N PHE A 189 2.56 12.75 -10.56
CA PHE A 189 2.44 11.51 -9.82
C PHE A 189 1.28 10.68 -10.39
N VAL A 190 1.53 9.43 -10.77
CA VAL A 190 0.50 8.53 -11.31
C VAL A 190 0.60 7.17 -10.65
N ILE A 191 -0.51 6.63 -10.17
CA ILE A 191 -0.64 5.22 -9.80
C ILE A 191 -1.49 4.54 -10.86
N LYS A 192 -0.97 3.48 -11.48
CA LYS A 192 -1.68 2.69 -12.50
C LYS A 192 -1.08 1.29 -12.60
N ASN A 193 -1.92 0.26 -12.81
CA ASN A 193 -1.47 -1.13 -12.97
C ASN A 193 -0.58 -1.62 -11.81
N GLY A 194 -0.87 -1.18 -10.58
CA GLY A 194 -0.08 -1.51 -9.40
C GLY A 194 1.31 -0.86 -9.33
N GLN A 195 1.61 0.11 -10.21
CA GLN A 195 2.89 0.82 -10.25
C GLN A 195 2.70 2.32 -9.99
N VAL A 196 3.71 2.92 -9.38
CA VAL A 196 3.82 4.36 -9.17
C VAL A 196 4.78 4.93 -10.21
N PHE A 197 4.35 5.94 -10.96
CA PHE A 197 5.15 6.69 -11.93
C PHE A 197 5.38 8.10 -11.40
N ILE A 198 6.64 8.48 -11.30
CA ILE A 198 7.09 9.81 -10.87
C ILE A 198 8.15 10.26 -11.86
N LYS A 199 7.99 11.47 -12.40
CA LYS A 199 8.97 12.03 -13.36
C LYS A 199 10.28 12.42 -12.67
N GLU A 200 10.16 13.06 -11.52
CA GLU A 200 11.28 13.54 -10.72
C GLU A 200 10.87 13.59 -9.24
N ALA A 201 11.78 13.24 -8.33
CA ALA A 201 11.57 13.30 -6.90
C ALA A 201 12.79 13.92 -6.22
N PHE A 202 12.57 14.96 -5.42
CA PHE A 202 13.58 15.51 -4.52
C PHE A 202 13.34 14.95 -3.11
N LEU A 203 14.28 14.14 -2.61
CA LEU A 203 14.14 13.37 -1.37
C LEU A 203 15.27 13.73 -0.42
N GLY A 204 14.95 13.99 0.86
CA GLY A 204 15.96 14.15 1.90
C GLY A 204 16.61 12.82 2.30
N THR A 205 15.77 11.82 2.60
CA THR A 205 16.19 10.45 2.93
C THR A 205 15.23 9.46 2.28
N ALA A 206 15.75 8.36 1.74
CA ALA A 206 14.96 7.24 1.23
C ALA A 206 15.47 5.92 1.80
N VAL A 207 14.55 5.03 2.16
CA VAL A 207 14.85 3.63 2.53
C VAL A 207 14.25 2.75 1.45
N ILE A 208 15.08 1.97 0.78
CA ILE A 208 14.68 1.11 -0.35
C ILE A 208 15.31 -0.27 -0.13
N ASP A 209 14.47 -1.30 -0.03
CA ASP A 209 14.90 -2.69 0.17
C ASP A 209 15.63 -3.25 -1.07
N GLY A 210 15.13 -2.91 -2.26
CA GLY A 210 15.78 -3.25 -3.52
C GLY A 210 15.43 -2.25 -4.63
N ALA A 211 16.41 -1.95 -5.48
CA ALA A 211 16.24 -1.03 -6.61
C ALA A 211 16.82 -1.63 -7.89
N LYS A 212 16.05 -1.56 -8.98
CA LYS A 212 16.57 -1.80 -10.33
C LYS A 212 16.78 -0.44 -10.99
N ILE A 213 18.04 -0.04 -11.13
CA ILE A 213 18.42 1.27 -11.69
C ILE A 213 19.16 1.02 -12.99
N LYS A 214 18.68 1.63 -14.09
CA LYS A 214 19.35 1.53 -15.39
C LYS A 214 20.65 2.32 -15.39
N ASP A 215 20.58 3.58 -14.96
CA ASP A 215 21.70 4.51 -14.92
C ASP A 215 21.66 5.28 -13.59
N ALA A 216 22.78 5.30 -12.87
CA ALA A 216 22.91 5.99 -11.58
C ALA A 216 24.10 6.95 -11.62
N SER A 217 23.88 8.21 -11.22
CA SER A 217 24.95 9.16 -10.91
C SER A 217 24.93 9.44 -9.41
N ILE A 218 26.06 9.24 -8.74
CA ILE A 218 26.19 9.43 -7.30
C ILE A 218 27.41 10.31 -7.06
N THR A 219 27.20 11.52 -6.54
CA THR A 219 28.29 12.44 -6.18
C THR A 219 29.19 11.85 -5.09
N MET A 220 28.59 11.23 -4.07
CA MET A 220 29.30 10.52 -3.01
C MET A 220 28.39 9.47 -2.36
N ALA A 221 28.88 8.24 -2.21
CA ALA A 221 28.18 7.15 -1.54
C ALA A 221 28.85 6.83 -0.20
N LYS A 222 28.07 6.77 0.88
CA LYS A 222 28.51 6.17 2.15
C LYS A 222 27.98 4.75 2.22
N ILE A 223 28.88 3.77 2.15
CA ILE A 223 28.50 2.35 2.11
C ILE A 223 28.72 1.75 3.50
N ALA A 224 27.60 1.25 4.05
CA ALA A 224 27.50 0.45 5.27
C ALA A 224 28.56 -0.64 5.34
N ASP A 225 28.53 -1.53 4.34
CA ASP A 225 29.31 -2.76 4.31
C ASP A 225 30.25 -2.81 3.11
N GLY A 226 29.96 -3.62 2.11
CA GLY A 226 30.71 -3.63 0.85
C GLY A 226 29.78 -3.61 -0.36
N ILE A 227 30.38 -3.42 -1.53
CA ILE A 227 29.71 -3.63 -2.81
C ILE A 227 30.39 -4.82 -3.49
N ARG A 228 29.61 -5.75 -4.02
CA ARG A 228 30.12 -6.95 -4.68
C ARG A 228 29.23 -7.36 -5.83
N SER A 229 29.81 -8.06 -6.79
CA SER A 229 29.05 -8.78 -7.82
C SER A 229 28.35 -10.02 -7.25
N ASP A 230 27.26 -10.44 -7.88
CA ASP A 230 26.51 -11.65 -7.50
C ASP A 230 27.32 -12.95 -7.52
N ASN A 231 28.39 -13.01 -8.33
CA ASN A 231 29.21 -14.22 -8.48
C ASN A 231 30.32 -14.36 -7.41
N TRP A 232 30.47 -13.40 -6.48
CA TRP A 232 31.46 -13.48 -5.41
C TRP A 232 30.99 -14.46 -4.31
N PRO A 233 31.86 -15.34 -3.75
CA PRO A 233 33.33 -15.36 -3.86
C PRO A 233 33.91 -16.26 -4.97
N HIS A 234 33.05 -16.93 -5.76
CA HIS A 234 33.41 -17.89 -6.80
C HIS A 234 34.06 -17.22 -8.04
N GLY A 235 33.77 -15.93 -8.26
CA GLY A 235 34.37 -15.08 -9.28
C GLY A 235 33.90 -13.62 -9.09
N GLY A 236 34.14 -12.76 -10.08
CA GLY A 236 33.63 -11.38 -10.06
C GLY A 236 34.46 -10.45 -9.18
N TRP A 237 33.83 -9.46 -8.54
CA TRP A 237 34.51 -8.41 -7.78
C TRP A 237 33.85 -8.15 -6.42
N ASN A 238 34.62 -7.63 -5.47
CA ASN A 238 34.17 -7.28 -4.12
C ASN A 238 35.00 -6.12 -3.55
N LEU A 239 34.32 -5.14 -2.97
CA LEU A 239 34.86 -4.01 -2.21
C LEU A 239 34.32 -4.06 -0.78
N PRO A 240 34.90 -4.89 0.12
CA PRO A 240 34.50 -4.98 1.52
C PRO A 240 34.99 -3.81 2.38
N LYS A 241 34.43 -3.65 3.58
CA LYS A 241 34.87 -2.63 4.56
C LYS A 241 36.33 -2.71 4.98
N SER A 242 36.98 -3.85 4.78
CA SER A 242 38.38 -4.06 5.17
C SER A 242 39.37 -3.23 4.35
N GLY A 243 38.90 -2.51 3.32
CA GLY A 243 39.75 -1.74 2.41
C GLY A 243 40.41 -2.60 1.32
N ALA A 244 40.07 -3.89 1.27
CA ALA A 244 40.49 -4.75 0.18
C ALA A 244 39.73 -4.40 -1.11
N PHE A 245 40.38 -4.63 -2.25
CA PHE A 245 39.72 -4.71 -3.55
C PHE A 245 39.98 -6.10 -4.10
N GLU A 246 38.93 -6.89 -4.28
CA GLU A 246 39.03 -8.24 -4.82
C GLU A 246 38.46 -8.28 -6.24
N MET A 247 39.19 -8.91 -7.15
CA MET A 247 38.71 -9.20 -8.49
C MET A 247 39.21 -10.58 -8.94
N LYS A 248 38.30 -11.44 -9.37
CA LYS A 248 38.57 -12.79 -9.84
C LYS A 248 37.93 -12.99 -11.21
N GLY A 249 38.77 -13.20 -12.21
CA GLY A 249 38.34 -13.49 -13.59
C GLY A 249 38.91 -14.82 -14.06
N ALA A 250 38.14 -15.58 -14.82
CA ALA A 250 38.60 -16.78 -15.49
C ALA A 250 38.11 -16.76 -16.95
N ALA A 251 39.01 -17.05 -17.89
CA ALA A 251 38.70 -17.17 -19.31
C ALA A 251 39.65 -18.19 -19.94
N GLY A 252 39.11 -19.16 -20.70
CA GLY A 252 39.92 -20.14 -21.43
C GLY A 252 40.83 -21.00 -20.54
N GLY A 253 40.41 -21.30 -19.30
CA GLY A 253 41.19 -22.08 -18.32
C GLY A 253 42.20 -21.25 -17.49
N ALA A 254 42.65 -20.10 -17.97
CA ALA A 254 43.50 -19.21 -17.19
C ALA A 254 42.68 -18.38 -16.18
N ARG A 255 43.28 -18.06 -15.04
CA ARG A 255 42.64 -17.28 -13.95
C ARG A 255 43.51 -16.12 -13.51
N ILE A 256 42.88 -14.96 -13.29
CA ILE A 256 43.49 -13.78 -12.66
C ILE A 256 42.81 -13.54 -11.30
N ALA A 257 43.61 -13.22 -10.29
CA ALA A 257 43.15 -12.75 -9.00
C ALA A 257 43.89 -11.48 -8.60
N ILE A 258 43.13 -10.44 -8.25
CA ILE A 258 43.63 -9.23 -7.60
C ILE A 258 43.00 -9.20 -6.21
N ASP A 259 43.83 -8.98 -5.20
CA ASP A 259 43.40 -8.71 -3.82
C ASP A 259 44.31 -7.65 -3.17
N HIS A 260 44.08 -7.37 -1.89
CA HIS A 260 44.89 -6.43 -1.11
C HIS A 260 46.37 -6.85 -0.92
N THR A 261 46.74 -8.06 -1.35
CA THR A 261 48.11 -8.58 -1.31
C THR A 261 48.82 -8.50 -2.66
N GLY A 262 48.09 -8.33 -3.76
CA GLY A 262 48.66 -8.14 -5.10
C GLY A 262 47.89 -8.84 -6.24
N LEU A 263 48.57 -9.04 -7.37
CA LEU A 263 48.09 -9.70 -8.58
C LEU A 263 48.69 -11.11 -8.69
N ALA A 264 47.84 -12.10 -8.98
CA ALA A 264 48.24 -13.47 -9.30
C ALA A 264 47.60 -13.93 -10.60
N VAL A 265 48.38 -14.62 -11.45
CA VAL A 265 47.92 -15.21 -12.72
C VAL A 265 48.23 -16.71 -12.73
N TYR A 266 47.23 -17.52 -13.08
CA TYR A 266 47.30 -18.97 -13.14
C TYR A 266 47.01 -19.45 -14.56
N ASP A 267 47.70 -20.51 -14.99
CA ASP A 267 47.38 -21.19 -16.26
C ASP A 267 46.19 -22.16 -16.13
N GLY A 268 45.85 -22.83 -17.24
CA GLY A 268 44.76 -23.82 -17.34
C GLY A 268 44.86 -25.03 -16.41
N SER A 269 46.06 -25.32 -15.90
CA SER A 269 46.31 -26.39 -14.93
C SER A 269 46.21 -25.91 -13.47
N GLY A 270 45.96 -24.61 -13.26
CA GLY A 270 45.96 -23.99 -11.94
C GLY A 270 47.36 -23.66 -11.41
N THR A 271 48.40 -23.72 -12.25
CA THR A 271 49.77 -23.39 -11.85
C THR A 271 49.97 -21.87 -11.84
N LEU A 272 50.51 -21.32 -10.75
CA LEU A 272 50.85 -19.90 -10.64
C LEU A 272 51.99 -19.55 -11.62
N ARG A 273 51.75 -18.57 -12.49
CA ARG A 273 52.72 -18.12 -13.51
C ARG A 273 53.29 -16.74 -13.21
N VAL A 274 52.49 -15.88 -12.58
CA VAL A 274 52.88 -14.51 -12.24
C VAL A 274 52.35 -14.16 -10.86
N LYS A 275 53.19 -13.57 -10.00
CA LYS A 275 52.81 -12.92 -8.75
C LYS A 275 53.48 -11.55 -8.68
N VAL A 276 52.70 -10.52 -8.43
CA VAL A 276 53.16 -9.15 -8.14
C VAL A 276 52.51 -8.72 -6.84
N GLY A 277 53.29 -8.29 -5.85
CA GLY A 277 52.80 -7.92 -4.51
C GLY A 277 53.56 -8.65 -3.40
N LYS A 278 52.95 -8.80 -2.21
CA LYS A 278 53.60 -9.43 -1.06
C LYS A 278 54.04 -10.86 -1.43
N ILE A 279 55.33 -11.12 -1.23
CA ILE A 279 55.99 -12.42 -1.33
C ILE A 279 56.03 -13.04 0.06
#